data_AF-A0A418M0Y0-F1
#
_entry.id   AF-A0A418M0Y0-F1
#
_cell.length_a   1.000
_cell.length_b   1.000
_cell.length_c   1.000
_cell.angle_alpha   90.00
_cell.angle_beta   90.00
_cell.angle_gamma   90.00
#
_symmetry.space_group_name_H-M   'P 1'
#
loop_
_entity.id
_entity.type
_entity.pdbx_description
1 polymer ?
#
loop_
_entity_poly.entity_id
_entity_poly.type
_entity_poly.pdbx_seq_one_letter_code
_entity_poly.pdbx_strand_id
1 'polypeptide(L)'
;MKKLLIYSLSVVITVLVGCRDESLNPNKPWEPGVHALAVFADIPEGKLGTSDKANFAANGRNFPLTGQDNAKMDMKIRWVSLDNKLTVTKIVVKVDMIESYTDPDGNPKTVSLGSGGKVVKTIDSPAPNRQWNTFSITPNEIYTLYKDATVKYDKVNAVKVFENPARPRPAGARLQGAQVVGGRTVASADAFVVTWELTTSDGLVFKVWNEESICLDPTPVSQANSNCRLNFTVR
;
A
#
# COMPACT_ATOMS: atom_id res chain seq x y z
N MET A 1 -24.70 -45.29 -53.08
CA MET A 1 -25.44 -44.09 -52.60
C MET A 1 -25.35 -43.88 -51.09
N LYS A 2 -25.47 -44.91 -50.23
CA LYS A 2 -25.35 -44.77 -48.76
C LYS A 2 -24.04 -44.15 -48.24
N LYS A 3 -22.89 -44.45 -48.87
CA LYS A 3 -21.58 -43.92 -48.45
C LYS A 3 -21.40 -42.42 -48.73
N LEU A 4 -21.91 -41.92 -49.86
CA LEU A 4 -21.84 -40.50 -50.23
C LEU A 4 -22.66 -39.61 -49.29
N LEU A 5 -23.83 -40.12 -48.84
CA LEU A 5 -24.71 -39.41 -47.92
C LEU A 5 -24.12 -39.29 -46.50
N ILE A 6 -23.36 -40.29 -46.07
CA ILE A 6 -22.65 -40.28 -44.78
C ILE A 6 -21.50 -39.28 -44.83
N TYR A 7 -20.69 -39.27 -45.90
CA TYR A 7 -19.60 -38.30 -46.02
C TYR A 7 -20.08 -36.85 -46.13
N SER A 8 -21.17 -36.58 -46.86
CA SER A 8 -21.76 -35.24 -46.92
C SER A 8 -22.32 -34.78 -45.59
N LEU A 9 -22.94 -35.68 -44.81
CA LEU A 9 -23.49 -35.36 -43.49
C LEU A 9 -22.37 -35.07 -42.48
N SER A 10 -21.27 -35.83 -42.52
CA SER A 10 -20.09 -35.61 -41.65
C SER A 10 -19.41 -34.28 -41.94
N VAL A 11 -19.25 -33.90 -43.21
CA VAL A 11 -18.65 -32.60 -43.58
C VAL A 11 -19.52 -31.44 -43.13
N VAL A 12 -20.86 -31.52 -43.31
CA VAL A 12 -21.79 -30.48 -42.86
C VAL A 12 -21.78 -30.33 -41.34
N ILE A 13 -21.74 -31.42 -40.57
CA ILE A 13 -21.64 -31.36 -39.10
C ILE A 13 -20.31 -30.73 -38.66
N THR A 14 -19.20 -31.02 -39.36
CA THR A 14 -17.89 -30.46 -39.02
C THR A 14 -17.81 -28.96 -39.33
N VAL A 15 -18.44 -28.49 -40.41
CA VAL A 15 -18.55 -27.06 -40.75
C VAL A 15 -19.48 -26.32 -39.79
N LEU A 16 -20.57 -26.94 -39.33
CA LEU A 16 -21.49 -26.36 -38.35
C LEU A 16 -20.87 -26.25 -36.93
N VAL A 17 -19.92 -27.12 -36.57
CA VAL A 17 -19.17 -27.01 -35.30
C VAL A 17 -17.97 -26.04 -35.44
N GLY A 18 -17.51 -25.79 -36.67
CA GLY A 18 -16.37 -24.90 -36.98
C GLY A 18 -16.68 -23.40 -36.93
N CYS A 19 -17.95 -23.00 -36.92
CA CYS A 19 -18.35 -21.60 -36.68
C CYS A 19 -18.57 -21.33 -35.19
N ARG A 20 -17.60 -21.69 -34.33
CA ARG A 20 -17.55 -21.08 -32.99
C ARG A 20 -16.97 -19.70 -33.16
N ASP A 21 -17.83 -18.70 -33.07
CA ASP A 21 -17.41 -17.31 -33.01
C ASP A 21 -16.64 -17.09 -31.69
N GLU A 22 -15.31 -17.02 -31.79
CA GLU A 22 -14.43 -16.74 -30.65
C GLU A 22 -14.75 -15.38 -29.99
N SER A 23 -15.45 -14.47 -30.67
CA SER A 23 -15.94 -13.23 -30.06
C SER A 23 -17.12 -13.44 -29.09
N LEU A 24 -17.80 -14.59 -29.17
CA LEU A 24 -18.84 -15.04 -28.23
C LEU A 24 -18.28 -15.96 -27.13
N ASN A 25 -16.97 -16.13 -27.03
CA ASN A 25 -16.37 -16.83 -25.90
C ASN A 25 -16.65 -16.03 -24.62
N PRO A 26 -17.45 -16.55 -23.67
CA PRO A 26 -17.80 -15.82 -22.45
C PRO A 26 -16.58 -15.56 -21.57
N ASN A 27 -15.48 -16.30 -21.78
CA ASN A 27 -14.22 -16.03 -21.11
C ASN A 27 -13.48 -14.91 -21.84
N LYS A 28 -13.64 -13.69 -21.33
CA LYS A 28 -12.78 -12.56 -21.70
C LYS A 28 -11.31 -12.98 -21.52
N PRO A 29 -10.41 -12.68 -22.47
CA PRO A 29 -9.00 -12.94 -22.28
C PRO A 29 -8.51 -12.24 -21.00
N TRP A 30 -7.63 -12.93 -20.26
CA TRP A 30 -7.05 -12.40 -19.04
C TRP A 30 -6.38 -11.05 -19.32
N GLU A 31 -6.81 -10.03 -18.60
CA GLU A 31 -6.17 -8.72 -18.67
C GLU A 31 -4.80 -8.79 -18.00
N PRO A 32 -3.79 -8.12 -18.58
CA PRO A 32 -2.47 -8.06 -17.98
C PRO A 32 -2.53 -7.27 -16.67
N GLY A 33 -1.64 -7.62 -15.73
CA GLY A 33 -1.62 -7.02 -14.39
C GLY A 33 -0.22 -6.76 -13.88
N VAL A 34 -0.11 -5.75 -13.02
CA VAL A 34 1.12 -5.45 -12.28
C VAL A 34 0.87 -5.41 -10.78
N HIS A 35 1.90 -5.79 -10.03
CA HIS A 35 1.92 -5.80 -8.57
C HIS A 35 3.17 -5.08 -8.07
N ALA A 36 3.18 -4.61 -6.82
CA ALA A 36 4.39 -4.08 -6.21
C ALA A 36 4.54 -4.47 -4.75
N LEU A 37 5.76 -4.77 -4.36
CA LEU A 37 6.14 -5.05 -2.99
C LEU A 37 7.00 -3.90 -2.49
N ALA A 38 6.57 -3.22 -1.44
CA ALA A 38 7.41 -2.32 -0.67
C ALA A 38 7.82 -2.96 0.66
N VAL A 39 9.04 -2.67 1.11
CA VAL A 39 9.58 -3.14 2.40
C VAL A 39 10.50 -2.05 3.01
N PHE A 40 10.78 -2.16 4.31
CA PHE A 40 11.84 -1.36 4.95
C PHE A 40 13.20 -1.83 4.45
N ALA A 41 14.03 -0.90 3.96
CA ALA A 41 15.28 -1.25 3.28
C ALA A 41 16.37 -1.78 4.22
N ASP A 42 16.39 -1.28 5.46
CA ASP A 42 17.43 -1.58 6.45
C ASP A 42 17.14 -2.85 7.26
N ILE A 43 16.00 -3.50 7.00
CA ILE A 43 15.64 -4.77 7.63
C ILE A 43 15.88 -5.87 6.58
N PRO A 44 16.69 -6.90 6.90
CA PRO A 44 16.92 -8.01 6.00
C PRO A 44 15.61 -8.63 5.52
N GLU A 45 15.52 -8.96 4.23
CA GLU A 45 14.38 -9.70 3.71
C GLU A 45 14.37 -11.11 4.33
N GLY A 46 13.19 -11.59 4.70
CA GLY A 46 13.02 -12.99 5.03
C GLY A 46 13.41 -13.89 3.85
N LYS A 47 13.86 -15.11 4.15
CA LYS A 47 14.28 -16.06 3.11
C LYS A 47 13.09 -16.46 2.23
N LEU A 48 13.33 -16.61 0.93
CA LEU A 48 12.29 -17.08 0.00
C LEU A 48 11.74 -18.44 0.46
N GLY A 49 10.41 -18.58 0.44
CA GLY A 49 9.73 -19.81 0.87
C GLY A 49 9.56 -19.96 2.39
N THR A 50 9.93 -18.94 3.18
CA THR A 50 9.62 -18.91 4.61
C THR A 50 8.47 -17.94 4.91
N SER A 51 7.91 -18.06 6.10
CA SER A 51 6.96 -17.10 6.68
C SER A 51 7.66 -15.95 7.41
N ASP A 52 8.98 -15.80 7.27
CA ASP A 52 9.72 -14.68 7.84
C ASP A 52 9.47 -13.41 7.02
N LYS A 53 8.94 -12.40 7.70
CA LYS A 53 8.35 -11.20 7.10
C LYS A 53 8.82 -9.93 7.83
N ALA A 54 9.95 -9.99 8.52
CA ALA A 54 10.40 -8.94 9.44
C ALA A 54 10.47 -7.54 8.80
N ASN A 55 10.84 -7.45 7.54
CA ASN A 55 11.00 -6.20 6.80
C ASN A 55 9.71 -5.58 6.26
N PHE A 56 8.57 -6.24 6.44
CA PHE A 56 7.24 -5.70 6.12
C PHE A 56 6.21 -5.90 7.23
N ALA A 57 6.63 -6.45 8.37
CA ALA A 57 5.80 -6.49 9.56
C ALA A 57 5.40 -5.05 9.97
N ALA A 58 4.18 -4.91 10.49
CA ALA A 58 3.73 -3.65 11.05
C ALA A 58 4.73 -3.20 12.13
N ASN A 59 5.22 -1.96 12.02
CA ASN A 59 6.25 -1.37 12.88
C ASN A 59 7.67 -1.96 12.74
N GLY A 60 8.00 -2.59 11.60
CA GLY A 60 9.36 -3.08 11.35
C GLY A 60 10.43 -1.99 11.57
N ARG A 61 10.14 -0.74 11.19
CA ARG A 61 10.93 0.44 11.56
C ARG A 61 10.03 1.57 12.05
N ASN A 62 10.55 2.45 12.90
CA ASN A 62 9.83 3.58 13.47
C ASN A 62 10.65 4.87 13.34
N PHE A 63 9.99 6.02 13.31
CA PHE A 63 10.68 7.29 13.50
C PHE A 63 11.08 7.47 14.97
N PRO A 64 12.27 8.03 15.24
CA PRO A 64 12.72 8.21 16.61
C PRO A 64 11.96 9.34 17.31
N LEU A 65 11.85 9.25 18.64
CA LEU A 65 11.32 10.34 19.47
C LEU A 65 12.22 11.59 19.48
N THR A 66 13.54 11.40 19.43
CA THR A 66 14.54 12.46 19.46
C THR A 66 15.36 12.50 18.17
N GLY A 67 15.94 13.65 17.84
CA GLY A 67 16.79 13.79 16.64
C GLY A 67 16.02 13.68 15.31
N GLN A 68 14.73 14.02 15.29
CA GLN A 68 13.88 13.89 14.10
C GLN A 68 14.35 14.71 12.89
N ASP A 69 15.15 15.76 13.08
CA ASP A 69 15.75 16.55 11.98
C ASP A 69 16.68 15.72 11.09
N ASN A 70 17.39 14.75 11.67
CA ASN A 70 18.35 13.90 10.96
C ASN A 70 17.81 12.48 10.70
N ALA A 71 16.59 12.20 11.16
CA ALA A 71 15.99 10.89 11.03
C ALA A 71 15.42 10.69 9.62
N LYS A 72 15.55 9.45 9.14
CA LYS A 72 14.91 8.99 7.91
C LYS A 72 14.52 7.53 8.04
N MET A 73 13.55 7.15 7.23
CA MET A 73 13.14 5.77 7.07
C MET A 73 13.44 5.35 5.64
N ASP A 74 14.50 4.56 5.47
CA ASP A 74 14.87 4.00 4.18
C ASP A 74 13.95 2.84 3.82
N MET A 75 13.43 2.89 2.60
CA MET A 75 12.45 1.97 2.04
C MET A 75 12.86 1.55 0.64
N LYS A 76 12.33 0.42 0.20
CA LYS A 76 12.48 -0.02 -1.20
C LYS A 76 11.18 -0.60 -1.71
N ILE A 77 10.89 -0.36 -2.98
CA ILE A 77 9.73 -0.87 -3.70
C ILE A 77 10.15 -1.49 -5.03
N ARG A 78 9.67 -2.70 -5.33
CA ARG A 78 9.82 -3.32 -6.64
C ARG A 78 8.45 -3.67 -7.19
N TRP A 79 8.32 -3.66 -8.50
CA TRP A 79 7.10 -4.06 -9.18
C TRP A 79 7.31 -5.34 -9.99
N VAL A 80 6.22 -6.04 -10.26
CA VAL A 80 6.18 -7.29 -11.00
C VAL A 80 5.06 -7.24 -12.03
N SER A 81 5.39 -7.38 -13.32
CA SER A 81 4.46 -7.87 -14.34
C SER A 81 4.72 -9.37 -14.50
N LEU A 82 3.69 -10.20 -14.28
CA LEU A 82 3.82 -11.67 -14.35
C LEU A 82 3.87 -12.17 -15.79
N ASP A 83 3.15 -11.51 -16.69
CA ASP A 83 3.06 -11.83 -18.12
C ASP A 83 4.02 -11.01 -18.99
N ASN A 84 4.78 -10.09 -18.39
CA ASN A 84 5.70 -9.15 -19.04
C ASN A 84 5.06 -8.28 -20.14
N LYS A 85 3.73 -8.08 -20.10
CA LYS A 85 3.04 -7.25 -21.10
C LYS A 85 3.00 -5.78 -20.73
N LEU A 86 2.97 -5.47 -19.43
CA LEU A 86 2.89 -4.11 -18.92
C LEU A 86 4.23 -3.68 -18.32
N THR A 87 4.61 -2.44 -18.61
CA THR A 87 5.73 -1.77 -17.95
C THR A 87 5.20 -0.69 -17.03
N VAL A 88 5.72 -0.61 -15.81
CA VAL A 88 5.39 0.49 -14.89
C VAL A 88 6.22 1.71 -15.27
N THR A 89 5.54 2.80 -15.61
CA THR A 89 6.15 4.08 -16.03
C THR A 89 6.25 5.07 -14.89
N LYS A 90 5.46 4.90 -13.82
CA LYS A 90 5.49 5.78 -12.65
C LYS A 90 5.03 5.04 -11.40
N ILE A 91 5.70 5.30 -10.28
CA ILE A 91 5.25 4.87 -8.95
C ILE A 91 4.99 6.10 -8.10
N VAL A 92 3.78 6.22 -7.58
CA VAL A 92 3.42 7.27 -6.60
C VAL A 92 3.32 6.61 -5.23
N VAL A 93 4.14 7.06 -4.29
CA VAL A 93 4.09 6.63 -2.88
C VAL A 93 3.32 7.67 -2.09
N LYS A 94 2.35 7.20 -1.32
CA LYS A 94 1.53 8.01 -0.44
C LYS A 94 1.76 7.58 1.01
N VAL A 95 1.69 8.54 1.91
CA VAL A 95 1.62 8.28 3.35
C VAL A 95 0.31 8.83 3.84
N ASP A 96 -0.37 8.10 4.71
CA ASP A 96 -1.48 8.59 5.50
C ASP A 96 -1.09 8.65 6.96
N MET A 97 -1.35 9.78 7.62
CA MET A 97 -1.18 9.92 9.06
C MET A 97 -2.51 9.62 9.74
N ILE A 98 -2.49 8.68 10.68
CA ILE A 98 -3.64 8.25 11.45
C ILE A 98 -3.56 8.88 12.84
N GLU A 99 -4.54 9.72 13.14
CA GLU A 99 -4.70 10.32 14.46
C GLU A 99 -5.67 9.46 15.28
N SER A 100 -5.22 8.98 16.43
CA SER A 100 -6.06 8.29 17.41
C SER A 100 -6.39 9.23 18.56
N TYR A 101 -7.64 9.29 18.97
CA TYR A 101 -8.11 10.15 20.07
C TYR A 101 -9.30 9.52 20.79
N THR A 102 -9.65 10.08 21.95
CA THR A 102 -10.87 9.72 22.68
C THR A 102 -11.91 10.80 22.41
N ASP A 103 -13.10 10.41 21.97
CA ASP A 103 -14.20 11.36 21.78
C ASP A 103 -14.80 11.81 23.13
N PRO A 104 -15.68 12.83 23.16
CA PRO A 104 -16.24 13.34 24.42
C PRO A 104 -17.05 12.31 25.21
N ASP A 105 -17.50 11.23 24.56
CA ASP A 105 -18.26 10.15 25.19
C ASP A 105 -17.32 9.06 25.78
N GLY A 106 -16.00 9.24 25.66
CA GLY A 106 -14.99 8.30 26.14
C GLY A 106 -14.65 7.19 25.16
N ASN A 107 -15.15 7.22 23.93
CA ASN A 107 -14.89 6.15 22.95
C ASN A 107 -13.56 6.38 22.23
N PRO A 108 -12.73 5.33 22.02
CA PRO A 108 -11.58 5.44 21.15
C PRO A 108 -12.02 5.64 19.70
N LYS A 109 -11.41 6.62 19.04
CA LYS A 109 -11.63 6.97 17.63
C LYS A 109 -10.29 7.07 16.91
N THR A 110 -10.35 6.84 15.61
CA THR A 110 -9.24 7.10 14.69
C THR A 110 -9.74 7.94 13.52
N VAL A 111 -8.86 8.76 12.96
CA VAL A 111 -9.14 9.54 11.77
C VAL A 111 -7.92 9.58 10.86
N SER A 112 -8.18 9.39 9.56
CA SER A 112 -7.20 9.60 8.50
C SER A 112 -7.05 11.10 8.24
N LEU A 113 -5.86 11.66 8.46
CA LEU A 113 -5.59 13.07 8.21
C LEU A 113 -5.38 13.37 6.71
N GLY A 114 -5.10 12.34 5.90
CA GLY A 114 -4.87 12.45 4.46
C GLY A 114 -6.04 11.98 3.61
N SER A 115 -7.15 11.54 4.21
CA SER A 115 -8.30 10.95 3.52
C SER A 115 -7.89 9.82 2.56
N GLY A 116 -7.04 8.89 3.02
CA GLY A 116 -6.46 7.81 2.22
C GLY A 116 -5.01 8.05 1.76
N GLY A 117 -4.41 9.17 2.19
CA GLY A 117 -2.97 9.44 2.10
C GLY A 117 -2.61 10.57 1.14
N LYS A 118 -1.55 11.30 1.49
CA LYS A 118 -0.95 12.35 0.66
C LYS A 118 0.30 11.83 -0.03
N VAL A 119 0.57 12.33 -1.24
CA VAL A 119 1.77 11.96 -2.00
C VAL A 119 3.01 12.43 -1.25
N VAL A 120 3.90 11.50 -0.92
CA VAL A 120 5.19 11.80 -0.28
C VAL A 120 6.36 11.62 -1.25
N LYS A 121 6.22 10.72 -2.23
CA LYS A 121 7.26 10.46 -3.22
C LYS A 121 6.66 10.10 -4.57
N THR A 122 7.31 10.53 -5.63
CA THR A 122 7.06 10.07 -6.99
C THR A 122 8.36 9.50 -7.56
N ILE A 123 8.26 8.38 -8.25
CA ILE A 123 9.34 7.73 -8.99
C ILE A 123 8.90 7.73 -10.45
N ASP A 124 9.36 8.72 -11.21
CA ASP A 124 8.98 8.94 -12.62
C ASP A 124 9.75 8.06 -13.61
N SER A 125 10.78 7.34 -13.14
CA SER A 125 11.51 6.36 -13.95
C SER A 125 11.81 5.12 -13.10
N PRO A 126 10.80 4.28 -12.87
CA PRO A 126 10.97 3.07 -12.07
C PRO A 126 12.02 2.14 -12.67
N ALA A 127 12.80 1.49 -11.80
CA ALA A 127 13.70 0.41 -12.17
C ALA A 127 12.92 -0.70 -12.92
N PRO A 128 13.60 -1.51 -13.76
CA PRO A 128 12.96 -2.58 -14.53
C PRO A 128 12.19 -3.61 -13.68
N ASN A 129 11.39 -4.44 -14.35
CA ASN A 129 10.60 -5.51 -13.72
C ASN A 129 11.43 -6.32 -12.70
N ARG A 130 10.89 -6.52 -11.49
CA ARG A 130 11.53 -7.22 -10.35
C ARG A 130 12.79 -6.57 -9.76
N GLN A 131 13.17 -5.37 -10.20
CA GLN A 131 14.28 -4.60 -9.61
C GLN A 131 13.79 -3.63 -8.54
N TRP A 132 14.64 -3.40 -7.53
CA TRP A 132 14.33 -2.49 -6.43
C TRP A 132 14.50 -1.03 -6.84
N ASN A 133 13.51 -0.21 -6.47
CA ASN A 133 13.62 1.24 -6.37
C ASN A 133 13.83 1.58 -4.90
N THR A 134 14.82 2.40 -4.59
CA THR A 134 15.11 2.83 -3.22
C THR A 134 14.66 4.27 -3.01
N PHE A 135 14.13 4.56 -1.84
CA PHE A 135 13.74 5.90 -1.44
C PHE A 135 13.74 6.02 0.08
N SER A 136 13.66 7.24 0.59
CA SER A 136 13.54 7.51 2.02
C SER A 136 12.37 8.44 2.28
N ILE A 137 11.79 8.32 3.48
CA ILE A 137 10.80 9.27 4.00
C ILE A 137 11.36 9.86 5.30
N THR A 138 11.25 11.16 5.47
CA THR A 138 11.72 11.89 6.66
C THR A 138 10.54 12.39 7.50
N PRO A 139 10.72 12.61 8.82
CA PRO A 139 9.71 13.27 9.65
C PRO A 139 9.31 14.66 9.14
N ASN A 140 10.25 15.39 8.52
CA ASN A 140 9.98 16.73 8.00
C ASN A 140 9.07 16.71 6.76
N GLU A 141 9.21 15.73 5.87
CA GLU A 141 8.30 15.55 4.74
C GLU A 141 6.88 15.25 5.24
N ILE A 142 6.75 14.33 6.21
CA ILE A 142 5.45 14.01 6.83
C ILE A 142 4.83 15.23 7.51
N TYR A 143 5.60 15.95 8.32
CA TYR A 143 5.13 17.17 8.96
C TYR A 143 4.65 18.18 7.92
N THR A 144 5.40 18.41 6.85
CA THR A 144 5.02 19.37 5.79
C THR A 144 3.70 18.99 5.13
N LEU A 145 3.44 17.69 4.94
CA LEU A 145 2.17 17.19 4.38
C LEU A 145 0.98 17.42 5.33
N TYR A 146 1.20 17.40 6.65
CA TYR A 146 0.12 17.32 7.64
C TYR A 146 0.04 18.47 8.64
N LYS A 147 0.97 19.42 8.64
CA LYS A 147 1.04 20.54 9.61
C LYS A 147 -0.27 21.33 9.75
N ASP A 148 -1.04 21.44 8.66
CA ASP A 148 -2.30 22.18 8.61
C ASP A 148 -3.54 21.29 8.83
N ALA A 149 -3.35 20.00 9.10
CA ALA A 149 -4.45 19.07 9.34
C ALA A 149 -5.23 19.45 10.61
N THR A 150 -6.55 19.39 10.52
CA THR A 150 -7.46 19.68 11.64
C THR A 150 -8.37 18.50 11.92
N VAL A 151 -8.69 18.28 13.19
CA VAL A 151 -9.64 17.27 13.64
C VAL A 151 -10.67 17.90 14.57
N LYS A 152 -11.93 17.50 14.42
CA LYS A 152 -13.03 17.87 15.33
C LYS A 152 -13.12 16.88 16.48
N TYR A 153 -12.18 16.98 17.43
CA TYR A 153 -12.09 16.05 18.55
C TYR A 153 -13.37 16.03 19.40
N ASP A 154 -14.02 17.18 19.57
CA ASP A 154 -15.27 17.36 20.30
C ASP A 154 -16.54 17.22 19.42
N LYS A 155 -16.37 16.72 18.18
CA LYS A 155 -17.38 16.66 17.11
C LYS A 155 -17.83 18.01 16.55
N VAL A 156 -17.35 19.15 17.07
CA VAL A 156 -17.84 20.49 16.72
C VAL A 156 -16.70 21.38 16.19
N ASN A 157 -15.70 21.65 17.02
CA ASN A 157 -14.63 22.60 16.79
C ASN A 157 -13.42 21.94 16.13
N ALA A 158 -12.97 22.50 15.00
CA ALA A 158 -11.77 22.01 14.34
C ALA A 158 -10.52 22.51 15.07
N VAL A 159 -9.71 21.57 15.57
CA VAL A 159 -8.43 21.86 16.22
C VAL A 159 -7.32 21.37 15.30
N LYS A 160 -6.29 22.19 15.09
CA LYS A 160 -5.09 21.77 14.37
C LYS A 160 -4.38 20.67 15.14
N VAL A 161 -4.13 19.53 14.49
CA VAL A 161 -3.46 18.37 15.09
C VAL A 161 -2.08 18.74 15.59
N PHE A 162 -1.38 19.63 14.88
CA PHE A 162 -0.02 20.05 15.21
C PHE A 162 0.09 21.08 16.35
N GLU A 163 -1.03 21.71 16.71
CA GLU A 163 -1.12 22.75 17.74
C GLU A 163 -2.08 22.32 18.88
N ASN A 164 -2.47 21.05 18.93
CA ASN A 164 -3.44 20.55 19.91
C ASN A 164 -2.84 20.58 21.34
N PRO A 165 -3.37 21.41 22.26
CA PRO A 165 -2.82 21.53 23.61
C PRO A 165 -3.03 20.28 24.47
N ALA A 166 -4.00 19.42 24.14
CA ALA A 166 -4.19 18.13 24.82
C ALA A 166 -3.12 17.11 24.45
N ARG A 167 -2.39 17.35 23.36
CA ARG A 167 -1.33 16.48 22.85
C ARG A 167 -0.13 17.35 22.40
N PRO A 168 0.56 18.02 23.34
CA PRO A 168 1.64 18.93 23.02
C PRO A 168 2.86 18.14 22.54
N ARG A 169 3.47 18.59 21.45
CA ARG A 169 4.71 18.01 20.92
C ARG A 169 5.90 18.41 21.78
N PRO A 170 6.83 17.47 22.08
CA PRO A 170 8.09 17.81 22.73
C PRO A 170 8.84 18.91 21.97
N ALA A 171 9.60 19.74 22.69
CA ALA A 171 10.41 20.78 22.06
C ALA A 171 11.37 20.17 21.01
N GLY A 172 11.34 20.71 19.79
CA GLY A 172 12.15 20.22 18.67
C GLY A 172 11.62 18.94 17.98
N ALA A 173 10.53 18.33 18.47
CA ALA A 173 9.91 17.19 17.82
C ALA A 173 8.76 17.64 16.91
N ARG A 174 8.72 17.10 15.68
CA ARG A 174 7.61 17.33 14.73
C ARG A 174 6.51 16.30 14.90
N LEU A 175 6.91 15.06 15.19
CA LEU A 175 6.05 13.91 15.40
C LEU A 175 6.16 13.45 16.86
N GLN A 176 5.13 12.77 17.36
CA GLN A 176 5.02 12.41 18.77
C GLN A 176 4.82 10.90 18.97
N GLY A 177 5.50 10.35 19.97
CA GLY A 177 5.30 8.99 20.45
C GLY A 177 4.02 8.80 21.27
N ALA A 178 3.84 7.59 21.78
CA ALA A 178 2.76 7.31 22.70
C ALA A 178 2.95 8.10 24.00
N GLN A 179 1.89 8.72 24.51
CA GLN A 179 1.90 9.37 25.81
C GLN A 179 1.53 8.35 26.88
N VAL A 180 2.41 8.18 27.87
CA VAL A 180 2.24 7.24 28.96
C VAL A 180 2.17 7.99 30.29
N VAL A 181 1.11 7.76 31.07
CA VAL A 181 0.92 8.34 32.41
C VAL A 181 0.65 7.18 33.37
N GLY A 182 1.45 7.07 34.44
CA GLY A 182 1.30 5.98 35.42
C GLY A 182 1.42 4.57 34.81
N GLY A 183 2.25 4.42 33.77
CA GLY A 183 2.43 3.15 33.04
C GLY A 183 1.30 2.80 32.06
N ARG A 184 0.30 3.66 31.88
CA ARG A 184 -0.80 3.46 30.92
C ARG A 184 -0.68 4.42 29.75
N THR A 185 -0.85 3.89 28.53
CA THR A 185 -0.94 4.71 27.32
C THR A 185 -2.25 5.51 27.33
N VAL A 186 -2.15 6.82 27.45
CA VAL A 186 -3.30 7.76 27.45
C VAL A 186 -3.52 8.40 26.09
N ALA A 187 -2.51 8.40 25.22
CA ALA A 187 -2.63 8.76 23.81
C ALA A 187 -1.68 7.90 22.97
N SER A 188 -2.14 7.45 21.80
CA SER A 188 -1.32 6.65 20.88
C SER A 188 -0.18 7.50 20.28
N ALA A 189 0.86 6.81 19.79
CA ALA A 189 1.87 7.43 18.95
C ALA A 189 1.25 7.90 17.63
N ASP A 190 1.88 8.90 16.99
CA ASP A 190 1.59 9.18 15.60
C ASP A 190 1.83 7.91 14.78
N ALA A 191 0.81 7.52 14.03
CA ALA A 191 0.80 6.30 13.24
C ALA A 191 0.67 6.64 11.77
N PHE A 192 1.30 5.81 10.94
CA PHE A 192 1.42 6.08 9.51
C PHE A 192 1.15 4.82 8.71
N VAL A 193 0.52 5.03 7.55
CA VAL A 193 0.21 4.00 6.56
C VAL A 193 0.83 4.42 5.24
N VAL A 194 1.72 3.62 4.68
CA VAL A 194 2.32 3.83 3.36
C VAL A 194 1.60 2.99 2.33
N THR A 195 1.14 3.63 1.27
CA THR A 195 0.50 3.00 0.11
C THR A 195 1.18 3.45 -1.19
N TRP A 196 0.89 2.77 -2.29
CA TRP A 196 1.43 3.12 -3.60
C TRP A 196 0.40 2.94 -4.72
N GLU A 197 0.65 3.66 -5.80
CA GLU A 197 -0.05 3.54 -7.07
C GLU A 197 0.98 3.35 -8.20
N LEU A 198 0.76 2.38 -9.07
CA LEU A 198 1.59 2.05 -10.22
C LEU A 198 0.86 2.51 -11.47
N THR A 199 1.45 3.42 -12.26
CA THR A 199 0.96 3.75 -13.60
C THR A 199 1.69 2.89 -14.62
N THR A 200 0.95 2.23 -15.51
CA THR A 200 1.52 1.37 -16.55
C THR A 200 1.59 2.06 -17.90
N SER A 201 2.29 1.43 -18.85
CA SER A 201 2.52 1.93 -20.21
C SER A 201 1.25 2.17 -21.04
N ASP A 202 0.15 1.51 -20.67
CA ASP A 202 -1.19 1.68 -21.25
C ASP A 202 -2.04 2.73 -20.50
N GLY A 203 -1.49 3.37 -19.48
CA GLY A 203 -2.15 4.41 -18.68
C GLY A 203 -3.02 3.87 -17.53
N LEU A 204 -3.12 2.55 -17.33
CA LEU A 204 -3.85 1.99 -16.18
C LEU A 204 -3.13 2.30 -14.86
N VAL A 205 -3.92 2.39 -13.79
CA VAL A 205 -3.41 2.65 -12.43
C VAL A 205 -3.77 1.50 -11.51
N PHE A 206 -2.74 0.82 -11.01
CA PHE A 206 -2.88 -0.28 -10.07
C PHE A 206 -2.55 0.21 -8.66
N LYS A 207 -3.44 -0.05 -7.70
CA LYS A 207 -3.31 0.38 -6.31
C LYS A 207 -3.10 -0.81 -5.38
N VAL A 208 -2.72 -0.50 -4.14
CA VAL A 208 -2.70 -1.49 -3.06
C VAL A 208 -4.04 -2.23 -2.93
N TRP A 209 -3.99 -3.50 -2.54
CA TRP A 209 -5.16 -4.34 -2.33
C TRP A 209 -5.85 -4.02 -1.01
N ASN A 210 -7.11 -4.42 -0.89
CA ASN A 210 -7.83 -4.34 0.38
C ASN A 210 -7.19 -5.27 1.42
N GLU A 211 -7.17 -4.84 2.69
CA GLU A 211 -6.50 -5.54 3.79
C GLU A 211 -7.07 -6.93 4.09
N GLU A 212 -8.38 -7.10 3.89
CA GLU A 212 -9.10 -8.35 4.17
C GLU A 212 -8.85 -9.46 3.14
N SER A 213 -7.93 -9.24 2.19
CA SER A 213 -7.60 -10.17 1.10
C SER A 213 -6.26 -10.88 1.34
N ILE A 214 -5.45 -11.09 0.30
CA ILE A 214 -4.18 -11.84 0.35
C ILE A 214 -3.14 -11.25 1.32
N CYS A 215 -3.34 -10.00 1.76
CA CYS A 215 -2.39 -9.28 2.60
C CYS A 215 -2.23 -9.88 4.00
N LEU A 216 -3.23 -10.63 4.47
CA LEU A 216 -3.20 -11.34 5.75
C LEU A 216 -2.97 -12.85 5.59
N ASP A 217 -2.69 -13.33 4.38
CA ASP A 217 -2.50 -14.76 4.11
C ASP A 217 -1.24 -15.28 4.85
N PRO A 218 -1.39 -16.24 5.77
CA PRO A 218 -0.29 -16.81 6.56
C PRO A 218 0.58 -17.80 5.77
N THR A 219 0.24 -18.12 4.52
CA THR A 219 1.01 -19.05 3.69
C THR A 219 2.40 -18.48 3.31
N PRO A 220 3.39 -19.37 3.02
CA PRO A 220 4.72 -18.96 2.61
C PRO A 220 4.67 -18.03 1.40
N VAL A 221 5.49 -16.98 1.43
CA VAL A 221 5.46 -15.88 0.47
C VAL A 221 5.65 -16.39 -0.96
N SER A 222 4.58 -16.40 -1.75
CA SER A 222 4.78 -16.13 -3.17
C SER A 222 5.08 -14.63 -3.28
N GLN A 223 5.97 -14.24 -4.19
CA GLN A 223 6.17 -12.82 -4.52
C GLN A 223 4.89 -12.15 -5.04
N ALA A 224 3.74 -12.85 -5.11
CA ALA A 224 2.43 -12.33 -5.50
C ALA A 224 1.59 -11.79 -4.33
N ASN A 225 2.02 -11.88 -3.06
CA ASN A 225 1.37 -11.17 -1.92
C ASN A 225 1.69 -9.65 -1.91
N SER A 226 1.94 -9.10 -3.09
CA SER A 226 2.72 -7.88 -3.34
C SER A 226 1.84 -6.72 -3.74
N ASN A 227 0.96 -6.26 -2.85
CA ASN A 227 0.27 -4.96 -2.98
C ASN A 227 -0.30 -4.53 -1.62
N CYS A 228 0.43 -4.79 -0.54
CA CYS A 228 -0.07 -4.58 0.83
C CYS A 228 0.62 -3.38 1.47
N ARG A 229 -0.13 -2.52 2.14
CA ARG A 229 0.41 -1.30 2.78
C ARG A 229 1.46 -1.59 3.85
N LEU A 230 2.33 -0.62 4.12
CA LEU A 230 3.27 -0.67 5.24
C LEU A 230 2.83 0.25 6.36
N ASN A 231 2.88 -0.23 7.61
CA ASN A 231 2.47 0.55 8.77
C ASN A 231 3.66 0.78 9.70
N PHE A 232 3.77 1.98 10.26
CA PHE A 232 4.80 2.33 11.25
C PHE A 232 4.34 3.42 12.21
N THR A 233 5.09 3.63 13.29
CA THR A 233 4.80 4.63 14.34
C THR A 233 6.03 5.44 14.72
N VAL A 234 5.89 6.36 15.68
CA VAL A 234 7.01 7.03 16.35
C VAL A 234 7.34 6.32 17.67
N ARG A 235 8.61 5.93 17.89
CA ARG A 235 9.07 5.20 19.08
C ARG A 235 10.50 5.55 19.48
#